data_AF-A0A953RHY5-F1
#
_entry.id   AF-A0A953RHY5-F1
#
_cell.length_a   1.000
_cell.length_b   1.000
_cell.length_c   1.000
_cell.angle_alpha   90.00
_cell.angle_beta   90.00
_cell.angle_gamma   90.00
#
_symmetry.space_group_name_H-M   'P 1'
#
loop_
_entity.id
_entity.type
_entity.pdbx_description
1 polymer ?
#
loop_
_entity_poly.entity_id
_entity_poly.type
_entity_poly.pdbx_seq_one_letter_code
_entity_poly.pdbx_strand_id
1 'polypeptide(L)'
;YSQLGLGDTYALMGNQVQARVEYNKAIQMAHTQADRLSYALQSATTWVREGNFAEADKAFAAVAEKAQAAGFDLTEAQAHRMMSLYQSDDAEALKHLASAEEALNHPSSSVSQSDRDDERARILRYRAVRADHAGNQELAAQTVQQLETMAGSTRSAVVQSSYHGAAGTLLMNQQKIPEAIAHLEEDEDNPYSLELLSRAYSISGASDKRHEVEVKLRSSNAPTMEQALVVPAVRSRRPEGE
;
A
#
# COMPACT_ATOMS: atom_id res chain seq x y z
N TYR A 1 -18.28 14.29 -14.35
CA TYR A 1 -17.47 13.48 -13.44
C TYR A 1 -18.40 12.60 -12.61
N SER A 2 -18.05 11.33 -12.39
CA SER A 2 -18.74 10.49 -11.41
C SER A 2 -18.47 11.01 -9.99
N GLN A 3 -19.36 10.72 -9.04
CA GLN A 3 -19.16 11.14 -7.64
C GLN A 3 -17.86 10.55 -7.05
N LEU A 4 -17.51 9.33 -7.47
CA LEU A 4 -16.24 8.69 -7.13
C LEU A 4 -15.03 9.54 -7.59
N GLY A 5 -14.99 9.93 -8.86
CA GLY A 5 -13.87 10.70 -9.40
C GLY A 5 -13.77 12.11 -8.81
N LEU A 6 -14.89 12.70 -8.38
CA LEU A 6 -14.87 13.94 -7.60
C LEU A 6 -14.25 13.71 -6.21
N GLY A 7 -14.61 12.60 -5.55
CA GLY A 7 -13.98 12.15 -4.31
C GLY A 7 -12.46 12.06 -4.43
N ASP A 8 -11.98 11.34 -5.45
CA ASP A 8 -10.54 11.18 -5.72
C ASP A 8 -9.85 12.53 -5.97
N THR A 9 -10.48 13.39 -6.77
CA THR A 9 -9.94 14.72 -7.08
C THR A 9 -9.78 15.55 -5.81
N TYR A 10 -10.82 15.62 -4.97
CA TYR A 10 -10.74 16.36 -3.71
C TYR A 10 -9.72 15.75 -2.75
N ALA A 11 -9.63 14.42 -2.67
CA ALA A 11 -8.66 13.73 -1.83
C ALA A 11 -7.22 14.07 -2.26
N LEU A 12 -6.93 14.08 -3.55
CA LEU A 12 -5.60 14.40 -4.09
C LEU A 12 -5.25 15.89 -3.95
N MET A 13 -6.24 16.78 -3.94
CA MET A 13 -6.09 18.21 -3.65
C MET A 13 -5.90 18.53 -2.16
N GLY A 14 -6.00 17.52 -1.27
CA GLY A 14 -5.90 17.73 0.17
C GLY A 14 -7.24 18.10 0.85
N ASN A 15 -8.35 18.19 0.10
CA ASN A 15 -9.67 18.52 0.66
C ASN A 15 -10.42 17.25 1.09
N GLN A 16 -9.95 16.63 2.17
CA GLN A 16 -10.42 15.32 2.63
C GLN A 16 -11.89 15.33 3.11
N VAL A 17 -12.33 16.44 3.72
CA VAL A 17 -13.73 16.61 4.15
C VAL A 17 -14.66 16.57 2.94
N GLN A 18 -14.38 17.34 1.89
CA GLN A 18 -15.20 17.31 0.68
C GLN A 18 -15.08 15.98 -0.05
N ALA A 19 -13.89 15.35 -0.07
CA ALA A 19 -13.71 14.03 -0.65
C ALA A 19 -14.67 13.00 -0.02
N ARG A 20 -14.75 12.96 1.32
CA ARG A 20 -15.71 12.08 2.03
C ARG A 20 -17.16 12.39 1.69
N VAL A 21 -17.53 13.66 1.48
CA VAL A 21 -18.89 14.03 1.02
C VAL A 21 -19.19 13.41 -0.34
N GLU A 22 -18.26 13.48 -1.28
CA GLU A 22 -18.47 12.91 -2.62
C GLU A 22 -18.42 11.37 -2.61
N TYR A 23 -17.53 10.75 -1.83
CA TYR A 23 -17.52 9.30 -1.63
C TYR A 23 -18.84 8.81 -1.00
N ASN A 24 -19.40 9.52 -0.02
CA ASN A 24 -20.70 9.16 0.56
C ASN A 24 -21.82 9.16 -0.48
N LYS A 25 -21.84 10.15 -1.38
CA LYS A 25 -22.79 10.15 -2.51
C LYS A 25 -22.55 8.96 -3.43
N ALA A 26 -21.29 8.66 -3.76
CA ALA A 26 -20.93 7.51 -4.60
C ALA A 26 -21.40 6.18 -3.98
N ILE A 27 -21.21 6.00 -2.67
CA ILE A 27 -21.66 4.82 -1.92
C ILE A 27 -23.19 4.69 -1.95
N GLN A 28 -23.93 5.80 -1.78
CA GLN A 28 -25.40 5.77 -1.85
C GLN A 28 -25.92 5.45 -3.25
N MET A 29 -25.21 5.88 -4.29
CA MET A 29 -25.59 5.66 -5.69
C MET A 29 -25.09 4.31 -6.25
N ALA A 30 -24.21 3.61 -5.54
CA ALA A 30 -23.59 2.38 -6.01
C ALA A 30 -24.61 1.24 -6.19
N HIS A 31 -24.55 0.61 -7.37
CA HIS A 31 -25.48 -0.43 -7.78
C HIS A 31 -25.21 -1.77 -7.10
N THR A 32 -23.96 -2.06 -6.75
CA THR A 32 -23.55 -3.33 -6.16
C THR A 32 -22.97 -3.13 -4.75
N GLN A 33 -23.05 -4.16 -3.92
CA GLN A 33 -22.42 -4.14 -2.60
C GLN A 33 -20.89 -4.09 -2.70
N ALA A 34 -20.30 -4.72 -3.73
CA ALA A 34 -18.87 -4.66 -4.00
C ALA A 34 -18.40 -3.21 -4.25
N ASP A 35 -19.12 -2.45 -5.08
CA ASP A 35 -18.81 -1.04 -5.34
C ASP A 35 -18.90 -0.19 -4.05
N ARG A 36 -19.94 -0.40 -3.24
CA ARG A 36 -20.09 0.31 -1.96
C ARG A 36 -18.90 0.09 -1.04
N LEU A 37 -18.43 -1.15 -0.92
CA LEU A 37 -17.30 -1.48 -0.06
C LEU A 37 -15.99 -0.93 -0.62
N SER A 38 -15.78 -1.02 -1.94
CA SER A 38 -14.62 -0.43 -2.63
C SER A 38 -14.53 1.09 -2.43
N TYR A 39 -15.66 1.79 -2.58
CA TYR A 39 -15.71 3.24 -2.36
C TYR A 39 -15.53 3.59 -0.88
N ALA A 40 -15.98 2.73 0.03
CA ALA A 40 -15.75 2.91 1.45
C ALA A 40 -14.25 2.76 1.83
N LEU A 41 -13.50 1.84 1.20
CA LEU A 41 -12.04 1.77 1.36
C LEU A 41 -11.34 3.05 0.90
N GLN A 42 -11.72 3.58 -0.27
CA GLN A 42 -11.18 4.85 -0.77
C GLN A 42 -11.50 6.01 0.16
N SER A 43 -12.76 6.07 0.64
CA SER A 43 -13.18 7.07 1.62
C SER A 43 -12.38 6.97 2.93
N ALA A 44 -12.11 5.76 3.43
CA ALA A 44 -11.34 5.57 4.65
C ALA A 44 -9.89 6.07 4.52
N THR A 45 -9.30 5.96 3.33
CA THR A 45 -7.95 6.48 3.02
C THR A 45 -7.85 8.00 3.21
N THR A 46 -8.96 8.74 3.14
CA THR A 46 -8.96 10.19 3.42
C THR A 46 -8.55 10.52 4.87
N TRP A 47 -8.89 9.66 5.84
CA TRP A 47 -8.48 9.85 7.23
C TRP A 47 -6.97 9.67 7.41
N VAL A 48 -6.38 8.74 6.66
CA VAL A 48 -4.93 8.52 6.62
C VAL A 48 -4.21 9.75 6.08
N ARG A 49 -4.76 10.39 5.03
CA ARG A 49 -4.22 11.64 4.47
C ARG A 49 -4.24 12.81 5.48
N GLU A 50 -5.19 12.81 6.41
CA GLU A 50 -5.26 13.79 7.51
C GLU A 50 -4.38 13.40 8.72
N GLY A 51 -3.70 12.24 8.67
CA GLY A 51 -2.98 11.69 9.83
C GLY A 51 -3.90 11.23 10.97
N ASN A 52 -5.21 11.13 10.73
CA ASN A 52 -6.19 10.72 11.73
C ASN A 52 -6.36 9.19 11.72
N PHE A 53 -5.34 8.49 12.22
CA PHE A 53 -5.30 7.02 12.17
C PHE A 53 -6.37 6.36 13.04
N ALA A 54 -6.85 7.01 14.10
CA ALA A 54 -7.94 6.49 14.92
C ALA A 54 -9.27 6.42 14.16
N GLU A 55 -9.59 7.43 13.34
CA GLU A 55 -10.77 7.38 12.47
C GLU A 55 -10.54 6.49 11.23
N ALA A 56 -9.29 6.37 10.75
CA ALA A 56 -8.94 5.40 9.72
C ALA A 56 -9.20 3.96 10.21
N ASP A 57 -8.75 3.60 11.41
CA ASP A 57 -8.98 2.28 12.01
C ASP A 57 -10.46 1.96 12.09
N LYS A 58 -11.27 2.88 12.64
CA LYS A 58 -12.73 2.70 12.70
C LYS A 58 -13.34 2.50 11.32
N ALA A 59 -12.93 3.30 10.33
CA ALA A 59 -13.48 3.25 8.99
C ALA A 59 -13.10 1.94 8.27
N PHE A 60 -11.83 1.52 8.34
CA PHE A 60 -11.37 0.27 7.73
C PHE A 60 -11.92 -0.96 8.43
N ALA A 61 -11.96 -0.98 9.77
CA ALA A 61 -12.59 -2.07 10.54
C ALA A 61 -14.07 -2.23 10.16
N ALA A 62 -14.82 -1.12 10.05
CA ALA A 62 -16.21 -1.17 9.62
C ALA A 62 -16.38 -1.68 8.18
N VAL A 63 -15.40 -1.49 7.30
CA VAL A 63 -15.40 -2.09 5.95
C VAL A 63 -15.08 -3.58 6.03
N ALA A 64 -14.06 -3.97 6.80
CA ALA A 64 -13.68 -5.37 7.00
C ALA A 64 -14.85 -6.20 7.54
N GLU A 65 -15.50 -5.73 8.62
CA GLU A 65 -16.67 -6.40 9.22
C GLU A 65 -17.83 -6.56 8.21
N LYS A 66 -18.13 -5.52 7.43
CA LYS A 66 -19.20 -5.58 6.42
C LYS A 66 -18.83 -6.48 5.25
N ALA A 67 -17.55 -6.49 4.84
CA ALA A 67 -17.05 -7.34 3.78
C ALA A 67 -17.13 -8.81 4.20
N GLN A 68 -16.65 -9.13 5.40
CA GLN A 68 -16.73 -10.47 5.99
C GLN A 68 -18.18 -10.96 6.07
N ALA A 69 -19.07 -10.15 6.65
CA ALA A 69 -20.49 -10.51 6.80
C ALA A 69 -21.21 -10.75 5.46
N ALA A 70 -20.70 -10.17 4.37
CA ALA A 70 -21.25 -10.30 3.04
C ALA A 70 -20.44 -11.21 2.10
N GLY A 71 -19.39 -11.89 2.61
CA GLY A 71 -18.55 -12.82 1.85
C GLY A 71 -17.63 -12.15 0.81
N PHE A 72 -17.26 -10.89 0.99
CA PHE A 72 -16.33 -10.15 0.14
C PHE A 72 -14.89 -10.25 0.68
N ASP A 73 -14.34 -11.47 0.70
CA ASP A 73 -13.05 -11.79 1.34
C ASP A 73 -11.88 -10.95 0.81
N LEU A 74 -11.84 -10.65 -0.50
CA LEU A 74 -10.80 -9.80 -1.07
C LEU A 74 -10.84 -8.39 -0.48
N THR A 75 -12.04 -7.84 -0.26
CA THR A 75 -12.21 -6.50 0.30
C THR A 75 -11.92 -6.47 1.79
N GLU A 76 -12.26 -7.53 2.51
CA GLU A 76 -11.84 -7.75 3.90
C GLU A 76 -10.32 -7.78 4.02
N ALA A 77 -9.65 -8.56 3.17
CA ALA A 77 -8.19 -8.63 3.12
C ALA A 77 -7.55 -7.27 2.83
N GLN A 78 -8.08 -6.53 1.85
CA GLN A 78 -7.61 -5.19 1.52
C GLN A 78 -7.75 -4.21 2.69
N ALA A 79 -8.88 -4.25 3.41
CA ALA A 79 -9.09 -3.40 4.58
C ALA A 79 -8.04 -3.67 5.67
N HIS A 80 -7.82 -4.95 5.98
CA HIS A 80 -6.81 -5.36 6.95
C HIS A 80 -5.38 -5.00 6.50
N ARG A 81 -5.03 -5.27 5.24
CA ARG A 81 -3.74 -4.83 4.69
C ARG A 81 -3.59 -3.33 4.86
N MET A 82 -4.57 -2.52 4.45
CA MET A 82 -4.53 -1.07 4.58
C MET A 82 -4.29 -0.60 6.02
N MET A 83 -4.98 -1.18 7.01
CA MET A 83 -4.73 -0.85 8.43
C MET A 83 -3.27 -1.08 8.83
N SER A 84 -2.64 -2.15 8.34
CA SER A 84 -1.24 -2.44 8.68
C SER A 84 -0.22 -1.40 8.20
N LEU A 85 -0.54 -0.60 7.16
CA LEU A 85 0.43 0.31 6.54
C LEU A 85 0.75 1.53 7.40
N TYR A 86 -0.18 1.96 8.26
CA TYR A 86 0.01 3.16 9.08
C TYR A 86 0.16 2.88 10.57
N GLN A 87 0.06 1.62 11.02
CA GLN A 87 0.31 1.28 12.41
C GLN A 87 1.74 1.66 12.83
N SER A 88 1.86 2.24 14.04
CA SER A 88 3.15 2.57 14.64
C SER A 88 3.82 1.37 15.31
N ASP A 89 3.03 0.39 15.74
CA ASP A 89 3.51 -0.86 16.33
C ASP A 89 3.53 -1.98 15.27
N ASP A 90 4.70 -2.60 15.07
CA ASP A 90 4.84 -3.69 14.11
C ASP A 90 4.07 -4.93 14.53
N ALA A 91 3.90 -5.18 15.83
CA ALA A 91 3.10 -6.31 16.29
C ALA A 91 1.64 -6.16 15.85
N GLU A 92 1.10 -4.95 15.95
CA GLU A 92 -0.26 -4.66 15.47
C GLU A 92 -0.36 -4.69 13.95
N ALA A 93 0.63 -4.14 13.23
CA ALA A 93 0.70 -4.25 11.78
C ALA A 93 0.71 -5.71 11.31
N LEU A 94 1.51 -6.56 11.95
CA LEU A 94 1.61 -7.98 11.63
C LEU A 94 0.33 -8.75 11.95
N LYS A 95 -0.42 -8.39 13.00
CA LYS A 95 -1.75 -8.96 13.26
C LYS A 95 -2.71 -8.65 12.12
N HIS A 96 -2.78 -7.40 11.68
CA HIS A 96 -3.62 -7.03 10.54
C HIS A 96 -3.21 -7.77 9.26
N LEU A 97 -1.92 -7.92 8.99
CA LEU A 97 -1.46 -8.69 7.83
C LEU A 97 -1.82 -10.17 7.93
N ALA A 98 -1.78 -10.76 9.13
CA ALA A 98 -2.26 -12.12 9.35
C ALA A 98 -3.77 -12.24 9.11
N SER A 99 -4.58 -11.30 9.61
CA SER A 99 -6.03 -11.26 9.33
C SER A 99 -6.31 -11.09 7.83
N ALA A 100 -5.51 -10.31 7.12
CA ALA A 100 -5.64 -10.17 5.67
C ALA A 100 -5.36 -11.49 4.93
N GLU A 101 -4.33 -12.24 5.32
CA GLU A 101 -4.05 -13.56 4.76
C GLU A 101 -5.15 -14.58 5.12
N GLU A 102 -5.69 -14.53 6.33
CA GLU A 102 -6.78 -15.41 6.77
C GLU A 102 -8.04 -15.22 5.92
N ALA A 103 -8.43 -13.96 5.67
CA ALA A 103 -9.57 -13.63 4.82
C ALA A 103 -9.44 -14.26 3.41
N LEU A 104 -8.26 -14.17 2.79
CA LEU A 104 -8.00 -14.78 1.47
C LEU A 104 -8.08 -16.32 1.44
N ASN A 105 -8.02 -16.96 2.62
CA ASN A 105 -8.03 -18.40 2.77
C ASN A 105 -9.35 -18.96 3.31
N HIS A 106 -10.40 -18.14 3.40
CA HIS A 106 -11.73 -18.61 3.77
C HIS A 106 -12.16 -19.79 2.86
N PRO A 107 -12.64 -20.92 3.41
CA PRO A 107 -12.99 -22.09 2.61
C PRO A 107 -14.09 -21.84 1.57
N SER A 108 -14.98 -20.89 1.84
CA SER A 108 -16.08 -20.47 0.95
C SER A 108 -15.69 -19.34 -0.01
N SER A 109 -14.41 -18.98 -0.08
CA SER A 109 -13.99 -17.81 -0.83
C SER A 109 -14.20 -17.97 -2.33
N SER A 110 -14.87 -16.98 -2.93
CA SER A 110 -15.10 -16.89 -4.37
C SER A 110 -14.01 -16.09 -5.11
N VAL A 111 -12.98 -15.64 -4.39
CA VAL A 111 -11.88 -14.86 -4.96
C VAL A 111 -11.11 -15.69 -5.97
N SER A 112 -10.92 -15.14 -7.18
CA SER A 112 -10.15 -15.81 -8.23
C SER A 112 -8.71 -16.05 -7.79
N GLN A 113 -8.05 -17.07 -8.32
CA GLN A 113 -6.66 -17.36 -7.96
C GLN A 113 -5.73 -16.17 -8.29
N SER A 114 -5.96 -15.48 -9.42
CA SER A 114 -5.16 -14.32 -9.81
C SER A 114 -5.32 -13.17 -8.81
N ASP A 115 -6.55 -12.82 -8.43
CA ASP A 115 -6.79 -11.74 -7.47
C ASP A 115 -6.24 -12.09 -6.08
N ARG A 116 -6.35 -13.36 -5.70
CA ARG A 116 -5.80 -13.88 -4.45
C ARG A 116 -4.28 -13.77 -4.42
N ASP A 117 -3.60 -14.17 -5.49
CA ASP A 117 -2.15 -14.11 -5.59
C ASP A 117 -1.63 -12.66 -5.60
N ASP A 118 -2.33 -11.77 -6.29
CA ASP A 118 -2.01 -10.34 -6.33
C ASP A 118 -2.14 -9.69 -4.94
N GLU A 119 -3.25 -9.92 -4.24
CA GLU A 119 -3.43 -9.36 -2.88
C GLU A 119 -2.48 -10.03 -1.88
N ARG A 120 -2.26 -11.35 -1.98
CA ARG A 120 -1.29 -12.05 -1.14
C ARG A 120 0.11 -11.50 -1.32
N ALA A 121 0.53 -11.19 -2.55
CA ALA A 121 1.84 -10.59 -2.78
C ALA A 121 1.96 -9.20 -2.11
N ARG A 122 0.91 -8.37 -2.18
CA ARG A 122 0.88 -7.08 -1.46
C ARG A 122 0.96 -7.26 0.05
N ILE A 123 0.27 -8.25 0.61
CA ILE A 123 0.34 -8.57 2.04
C ILE A 123 1.76 -9.01 2.44
N LEU A 124 2.34 -9.95 1.70
CA LEU A 124 3.69 -10.46 1.98
C LEU A 124 4.74 -9.35 1.88
N ARG A 125 4.59 -8.40 0.95
CA ARG A 125 5.50 -7.24 0.84
C ARG A 125 5.59 -6.50 2.16
N TYR A 126 4.44 -6.10 2.72
CA TYR A 126 4.41 -5.34 3.96
C TYR A 126 4.77 -6.21 5.16
N ARG A 127 4.46 -7.51 5.14
CA ARG A 127 4.87 -8.44 6.18
C ARG A 127 6.40 -8.56 6.28
N ALA A 128 7.10 -8.65 5.16
CA ALA A 128 8.56 -8.70 5.14
C ALA A 128 9.16 -7.44 5.76
N VAL A 129 8.68 -6.26 5.36
CA VAL A 129 9.17 -4.96 5.85
C VAL A 129 8.88 -4.78 7.34
N ARG A 130 7.67 -5.12 7.79
CA ARG A 130 7.29 -5.04 9.22
C ARG A 130 8.07 -6.03 10.08
N ALA A 131 8.28 -7.25 9.59
CA ALA A 131 9.09 -8.23 10.29
C ALA A 131 10.55 -7.78 10.43
N ASP A 132 11.13 -7.21 9.38
CA ASP A 132 12.49 -6.67 9.39
C ASP A 132 12.63 -5.50 10.38
N HIS A 133 11.69 -4.55 10.35
CA HIS A 133 11.65 -3.42 11.28
C HIS A 133 11.48 -3.86 12.74
N ALA A 134 10.71 -4.91 13.00
CA ALA A 134 10.56 -5.53 14.32
C ALA A 134 11.80 -6.35 14.77
N GLY A 135 12.85 -6.43 13.95
CA GLY A 135 14.05 -7.23 14.23
C GLY A 135 13.87 -8.74 14.00
N ASN A 136 12.73 -9.17 13.46
CA ASN A 136 12.45 -10.56 13.12
C ASN A 136 12.98 -10.91 11.73
N GLN A 137 14.30 -10.99 11.63
CA GLN A 137 15.04 -11.24 10.39
C GLN A 137 14.67 -12.58 9.73
N GLU A 138 14.40 -13.62 10.53
CA GLU A 138 13.99 -14.92 10.02
C GLU A 138 12.64 -14.84 9.29
N LEU A 139 11.64 -14.21 9.92
CA LEU A 139 10.33 -14.04 9.28
C LEU A 139 10.44 -13.15 8.03
N ALA A 140 11.24 -12.09 8.08
CA ALA A 140 11.44 -11.20 6.93
C ALA A 140 12.03 -11.97 5.74
N ALA A 141 13.10 -12.75 5.95
CA ALA A 141 13.75 -13.55 4.92
C ALA A 141 12.82 -14.63 4.36
N GLN A 142 12.11 -15.36 5.22
CA GLN A 142 11.12 -16.37 4.79
C GLN A 142 10.01 -15.75 3.95
N THR A 143 9.53 -14.57 4.34
CA THR A 143 8.46 -13.86 3.62
C THR A 143 8.93 -13.40 2.23
N VAL A 144 10.15 -12.87 2.10
CA VAL A 144 10.72 -12.52 0.79
C VAL A 144 10.95 -13.76 -0.07
N GLN A 145 11.39 -14.88 0.49
CA GLN A 145 11.55 -16.13 -0.27
C GLN A 145 10.21 -16.64 -0.83
N GLN A 146 9.12 -16.49 -0.08
CA GLN A 146 7.77 -16.81 -0.57
C GLN A 146 7.38 -15.90 -1.75
N LEU A 147 7.62 -14.59 -1.64
CA LEU A 147 7.39 -13.64 -2.72
C LEU A 147 8.22 -13.96 -3.97
N GLU A 148 9.50 -14.28 -3.81
CA GLU A 148 10.39 -14.68 -4.90
C GLU A 148 9.85 -15.91 -5.62
N THR A 149 9.40 -16.92 -4.86
CA THR A 149 8.80 -18.14 -5.42
C THR A 149 7.54 -17.82 -6.22
N MET A 150 6.67 -16.94 -5.70
CA MET A 150 5.49 -16.47 -6.42
C MET A 150 5.90 -15.74 -7.70
N ALA A 151 6.83 -14.79 -7.63
CA ALA A 151 7.34 -14.05 -8.78
C ALA A 151 7.96 -14.96 -9.85
N GLY A 152 8.65 -16.03 -9.47
CA GLY A 152 9.20 -17.02 -10.42
C GLY A 152 8.15 -17.85 -11.17
N SER A 153 6.89 -17.86 -10.70
CA SER A 153 5.81 -18.70 -11.26
C SER A 153 4.71 -17.92 -11.99
N THR A 154 4.75 -16.59 -11.96
CA THR A 154 3.72 -15.72 -12.55
C THR A 154 4.31 -14.54 -13.32
N ARG A 155 3.54 -14.03 -14.29
CA ARG A 155 3.83 -12.77 -15.00
C ARG A 155 3.06 -11.57 -14.44
N SER A 156 2.37 -11.73 -13.31
CA SER A 156 1.65 -10.62 -12.68
C SER A 156 2.61 -9.50 -12.29
N ALA A 157 2.39 -8.31 -12.84
CA ALA A 157 3.16 -7.12 -12.49
C ALA A 157 3.04 -6.78 -11.00
N VAL A 158 1.89 -7.06 -10.37
CA VAL A 158 1.66 -6.83 -8.93
C VAL A 158 2.57 -7.73 -8.09
N VAL A 159 2.69 -8.99 -8.47
CA VAL A 159 3.55 -9.95 -7.75
C VAL A 159 5.02 -9.58 -7.93
N GLN A 160 5.45 -9.24 -9.15
CA GLN A 160 6.82 -8.78 -9.42
C GLN A 160 7.16 -7.53 -8.62
N SER A 161 6.35 -6.47 -8.72
CA SER A 161 6.53 -5.22 -7.96
C SER A 161 6.56 -5.46 -6.45
N SER A 162 5.71 -6.34 -5.93
CA SER A 162 5.69 -6.67 -4.51
C SER A 162 6.96 -7.38 -4.04
N TYR A 163 7.46 -8.33 -4.83
CA TYR A 163 8.74 -9.00 -4.56
C TYR A 163 9.90 -8.00 -4.58
N HIS A 164 10.03 -7.24 -5.67
CA HIS A 164 11.11 -6.28 -5.85
C HIS A 164 11.10 -5.17 -4.79
N GLY A 165 9.94 -4.62 -4.46
CA GLY A 165 9.81 -3.63 -3.38
C GLY A 165 10.20 -4.18 -2.01
N ALA A 166 9.83 -5.43 -1.68
CA ALA A 166 10.20 -6.06 -0.41
C ALA A 166 11.70 -6.37 -0.34
N ALA A 167 12.25 -7.01 -1.37
CA ALA A 167 13.67 -7.35 -1.45
C ALA A 167 14.56 -6.09 -1.40
N GLY A 168 14.21 -5.06 -2.19
CA GLY A 168 14.91 -3.78 -2.20
C GLY A 168 14.92 -3.09 -0.83
N THR A 169 13.79 -3.14 -0.10
CA THR A 169 13.70 -2.57 1.26
C THR A 169 14.62 -3.29 2.25
N LEU A 170 14.62 -4.62 2.26
CA LEU A 170 15.52 -5.38 3.14
C LEU A 170 17.00 -5.12 2.81
N LEU A 171 17.35 -5.04 1.52
CA LEU A 171 18.71 -4.73 1.09
C LEU A 171 19.15 -3.32 1.49
N MET A 172 18.25 -2.33 1.45
CA MET A 172 18.50 -0.99 1.99
C MET A 172 18.87 -1.04 3.48
N ASN A 173 18.12 -1.80 4.27
CA ASN A 173 18.35 -1.92 5.71
C ASN A 173 19.66 -2.67 6.02
N GLN A 174 20.08 -3.58 5.14
CA GLN A 174 21.38 -4.25 5.18
C GLN A 174 22.54 -3.41 4.62
N GLN A 175 22.29 -2.17 4.17
CA GLN A 175 23.26 -1.27 3.53
C GLN A 175 23.89 -1.83 2.23
N LYS A 176 23.21 -2.79 1.59
CA LYS A 176 23.60 -3.33 0.27
C LYS A 176 23.00 -2.44 -0.83
N ILE A 177 23.52 -1.22 -0.90
CA ILE A 177 22.92 -0.14 -1.71
C ILE A 177 22.84 -0.47 -3.20
N PRO A 178 23.88 -1.00 -3.86
CA PRO A 178 23.80 -1.34 -5.29
C PRO A 178 22.72 -2.38 -5.60
N GLU A 179 22.62 -3.43 -4.79
CA GLU A 179 21.63 -4.50 -4.94
C GLU A 179 20.23 -3.98 -4.64
N ALA A 180 20.09 -3.13 -3.62
CA ALA A 180 18.82 -2.48 -3.31
C ALA A 180 18.30 -1.64 -4.48
N ILE A 181 19.18 -0.85 -5.13
CA ILE A 181 18.82 -0.05 -6.32
C ILE A 181 18.26 -0.95 -7.42
N ALA A 182 18.95 -2.05 -7.74
CA ALA A 182 18.51 -2.97 -8.80
C ALA A 182 17.10 -3.54 -8.55
N HIS A 183 16.75 -3.81 -7.29
CA HIS A 183 15.39 -4.24 -6.96
C HIS A 183 14.38 -3.08 -6.95
N LEU A 184 14.74 -1.92 -6.39
CA LEU A 184 13.82 -0.79 -6.28
C LEU A 184 13.49 -0.17 -7.65
N GLU A 185 14.40 -0.25 -8.63
CA GLU A 185 14.16 0.17 -10.03
C GLU A 185 13.04 -0.67 -10.71
N GLU A 186 12.80 -1.90 -10.26
CA GLU A 186 11.73 -2.78 -10.79
C GLU A 186 10.35 -2.50 -10.16
N ASP A 187 10.28 -1.68 -9.11
CA ASP A 187 9.04 -1.26 -8.45
C ASP A 187 8.82 0.26 -8.57
N GLU A 188 8.90 0.74 -9.80
CA GLU A 188 9.04 2.16 -10.12
C GLU A 188 7.79 3.02 -9.87
N ASP A 189 6.63 2.43 -9.63
CA ASP A 189 5.37 3.17 -9.43
C ASP A 189 4.89 3.19 -7.98
N ASN A 190 5.55 2.45 -7.08
CA ASN A 190 5.20 2.45 -5.67
C ASN A 190 5.86 3.62 -4.93
N PRO A 191 5.08 4.49 -4.24
CA PRO A 191 5.64 5.63 -3.51
C PRO A 191 6.69 5.26 -2.45
N TYR A 192 6.54 4.13 -1.75
CA TYR A 192 7.55 3.68 -0.77
C TYR A 192 8.87 3.32 -1.44
N SER A 193 8.81 2.62 -2.58
CA SER A 193 10.01 2.22 -3.31
C SER A 193 10.71 3.42 -3.93
N LEU A 194 9.96 4.38 -4.46
CA LEU A 194 10.53 5.63 -4.97
C LEU A 194 11.21 6.46 -3.87
N GLU A 195 10.63 6.55 -2.66
CA GLU A 195 11.29 7.24 -1.55
C GLU A 195 12.62 6.55 -1.17
N LEU A 196 12.60 5.22 -1.07
CA LEU A 196 13.82 4.44 -0.80
C LEU A 196 14.85 4.54 -1.92
N LEU A 197 14.42 4.54 -3.17
CA LEU A 197 15.30 4.65 -4.34
C LEU A 197 15.96 6.04 -4.42
N SER A 198 15.23 7.11 -4.13
CA SER A 198 15.83 8.45 -3.99
C SER A 198 16.92 8.45 -2.92
N ARG A 199 16.64 7.86 -1.74
CA ARG A 199 17.64 7.72 -0.68
C ARG A 199 18.85 6.90 -1.13
N ALA A 200 18.63 5.79 -1.83
CA ALA A 200 19.70 4.93 -2.35
C ALA A 200 20.61 5.67 -3.33
N TYR A 201 20.04 6.44 -4.26
CA TYR A 201 20.80 7.29 -5.18
C TYR A 201 21.53 8.43 -4.48
N SER A 202 20.95 8.99 -3.42
CA SER A 202 21.66 9.98 -2.60
C SER A 202 22.90 9.37 -1.95
N ILE A 203 22.83 8.12 -1.46
CA ILE A 203 23.96 7.43 -0.83
C ILE A 203 25.04 7.08 -1.87
N SER A 204 24.64 6.65 -3.07
CA SER A 204 25.58 6.30 -4.15
C SER A 204 26.12 7.49 -4.94
N GLY A 205 25.67 8.71 -4.64
CA GLY A 205 26.10 9.93 -5.32
C GLY A 205 25.49 10.15 -6.71
N ALA A 206 24.43 9.42 -7.06
CA ALA A 206 23.73 9.54 -8.34
C ALA A 206 22.69 10.68 -8.32
N SER A 207 23.15 11.94 -8.28
CA SER A 207 22.29 13.13 -8.13
C SER A 207 21.20 13.25 -9.19
N ASP A 208 21.52 12.94 -10.45
CA ASP A 208 20.59 13.12 -11.57
C ASP A 208 19.44 12.11 -11.46
N LYS A 209 19.77 10.84 -11.23
CA LYS A 209 18.78 9.78 -10.99
C LYS A 209 17.93 10.05 -9.74
N ARG A 210 18.55 10.56 -8.67
CA ARG A 210 17.82 10.99 -7.46
C ARG A 210 16.76 12.04 -7.81
N HIS A 211 17.15 13.07 -8.56
CA HIS A 211 16.24 14.15 -8.95
C HIS A 211 15.07 13.63 -9.79
N GLU A 212 15.33 12.76 -10.78
CA GLU A 212 14.29 12.13 -11.60
C GLU A 212 13.26 11.37 -10.75
N VAL A 213 13.74 10.56 -9.80
CA VAL A 213 12.88 9.80 -8.89
C VAL A 213 12.07 10.72 -7.97
N GLU A 214 12.69 11.78 -7.44
CA GLU A 214 12.00 12.75 -6.58
C GLU A 214 10.89 13.50 -7.33
N VAL A 215 11.13 13.87 -8.59
CA VAL A 215 10.11 14.47 -9.46
C VAL A 215 8.97 13.48 -9.68
N LYS A 216 9.28 12.22 -10.05
CA LYS A 216 8.26 11.16 -10.23
C LYS A 216 7.41 11.00 -8.97
N LEU A 217 8.05 10.83 -7.82
CA LEU A 217 7.39 10.68 -6.52
C LEU A 217 6.47 11.86 -6.19
N ARG A 218 6.95 13.09 -6.35
CA ARG A 218 6.15 14.32 -6.10
C ARG A 218 4.99 14.46 -7.07
N SER A 219 5.13 14.01 -8.31
CA SER A 219 4.07 14.04 -9.32
C SER A 219 3.02 12.92 -9.19
N SER A 220 3.24 11.92 -8.33
CA SER A 220 2.33 10.79 -8.18
C SER A 220 0.96 11.22 -7.63
N ASN A 221 -0.08 10.98 -8.41
CA ASN A 221 -1.47 11.39 -8.15
C ASN A 221 -2.44 10.20 -8.25
N ALA A 222 -1.99 8.99 -7.88
CA ALA A 222 -2.88 7.85 -7.74
C ALA A 222 -3.54 7.87 -6.35
N PRO A 223 -4.86 7.64 -6.21
CA PRO A 223 -5.55 7.60 -4.92
C PRO A 223 -5.28 6.28 -4.18
N THR A 224 -4.01 5.91 -3.99
CA THR A 224 -3.59 4.72 -3.25
C THR A 224 -3.25 5.04 -1.80
N MET A 225 -3.18 4.00 -0.95
CA MET A 225 -2.77 4.12 0.45
C MET A 225 -1.30 4.54 0.56
N GLU A 226 -0.43 3.95 -0.24
CA GLU A 226 0.99 4.27 -0.29
C GLU A 226 1.19 5.75 -0.67
N GLN A 227 0.40 6.25 -1.63
CA GLN A 227 0.43 7.65 -2.01
C GLN A 227 -0.06 8.54 -0.86
N ALA A 228 -1.12 8.15 -0.16
CA ALA A 228 -1.64 8.86 1.01
C ALA A 228 -0.64 8.99 2.16
N LEU A 229 0.24 7.99 2.35
CA LEU A 229 1.21 7.95 3.43
C LEU A 229 2.53 8.66 3.08
N VAL A 230 3.00 8.51 1.85
CA VAL A 230 4.33 9.00 1.45
C VAL A 230 4.27 10.41 0.86
N VAL A 231 3.42 10.62 -0.15
CA VAL A 231 3.52 11.81 -1.01
C VAL A 231 3.18 13.12 -0.30
N PRO A 232 2.17 13.22 0.59
CA PRO A 232 1.92 14.44 1.35
C PRO A 232 3.14 14.92 2.15
N ALA A 233 3.86 13.99 2.79
CA ALA A 233 5.08 14.30 3.54
C ALA A 233 6.22 14.74 2.62
N VAL A 234 6.38 14.10 1.46
CA VAL A 234 7.39 14.52 0.47
C VAL A 234 7.09 15.92 -0.07
N ARG A 235 5.83 16.23 -0.40
CA ARG A 235 5.42 17.54 -0.94
C ARG A 235 5.55 18.68 0.07
N SER A 236 5.45 18.41 1.37
CA SER A 236 5.64 19.42 2.41
C SER A 236 7.12 19.76 2.67
N ARG A 237 8.05 18.87 2.31
CA ARG A 237 9.50 19.13 2.32
C ARG A 237 9.86 20.03 1.13
N ARG A 238 10.53 21.16 1.38
CA ARG A 238 11.11 22.02 0.32
C ARG A 238 12.09 21.20 -0.54
N PRO A 239 12.17 21.43 -1.86
CA PRO A 239 13.22 20.85 -2.67
C PRO A 239 14.59 21.30 -2.12
N GLU A 240 15.49 20.37 -1.85
CA GLU A 240 16.88 20.74 -1.52
C GLU A 240 17.56 21.19 -2.82
N GLY A 241 17.66 22.51 -3.04
CA GLY A 241 18.39 23.06 -4.20
C GLY A 241 17.75 24.25 -4.92
N GLU A 242 16.74 24.93 -4.37
CA GLU A 242 16.32 26.27 -4.81
C GLU A 242 17.02 27.38 -4.01
#